data_AF-A0A956R024-F1
#
_entry.id   AF-A0A956R024-F1
#
_cell.length_a   1.000
_cell.length_b   1.000
_cell.length_c   1.000
_cell.angle_alpha   90.00
_cell.angle_beta   90.00
_cell.angle_gamma   90.00
#
_symmetry.space_group_name_H-M   'P 1'
#
loop_
_entity.id
_entity.type
_entity.pdbx_description
1 polymer ?
#
loop_
_entity_poly.entity_id
_entity_poly.type
_entity_poly.pdbx_seq_one_letter_code
_entity_poly.pdbx_strand_id
1 'polypeptide(L)'
;MTITLGMTDDGSTSTLGTTSTTDGTSSSSTTGGCPPGGCLDQEVGDTGTIPTCAAGDDSCNQIDLLFVIDNSGTMGEEQVNLSANFPLLIQKLQSLTDSEGLPLNPDVNIMVTTTDLGHPQCTPFQPDGYEPAKGAPQNEACINRLDDFTGLGNNAPSFPEACTEGCPVAVAPIDPFIHFEGNSTNVPGNNVEGALSCIG
;
A
#
# COMPACT_ATOMS: atom_id res chain seq x y z
N MET A 1 46.63 -51.98 -11.74
CA MET A 1 47.22 -51.27 -10.58
C MET A 1 46.11 -50.43 -9.99
N THR A 2 45.48 -50.93 -8.93
CA THR A 2 44.36 -50.29 -8.23
C THR A 2 44.93 -49.44 -7.12
N ILE A 3 44.49 -48.18 -7.01
CA ILE A 3 44.58 -47.41 -5.77
C ILE A 3 43.21 -46.76 -5.54
N THR A 4 42.49 -47.37 -4.61
CA THR A 4 41.35 -46.86 -3.85
C THR A 4 41.84 -45.88 -2.80
N LEU A 5 41.00 -44.89 -2.41
CA LEU A 5 40.84 -44.21 -1.12
C LEU A 5 40.10 -42.87 -1.43
N GLY A 6 38.99 -42.45 -0.83
CA GLY A 6 38.19 -42.86 0.31
C GLY A 6 37.40 -41.60 0.70
N MET A 7 36.08 -41.60 0.52
CA MET A 7 35.20 -40.51 0.96
C MET A 7 35.03 -40.59 2.49
N THR A 8 35.11 -39.45 3.18
CA THR A 8 34.70 -39.35 4.59
C THR A 8 33.83 -38.09 4.74
N ASP A 9 32.59 -38.37 5.12
CA ASP A 9 31.48 -37.50 5.45
C ASP A 9 31.64 -37.05 6.91
N ASP A 10 31.44 -35.76 7.21
CA ASP A 10 31.43 -35.24 8.58
C ASP A 10 30.15 -34.42 8.77
N GLY A 11 29.11 -35.13 9.20
CA GLY A 11 27.82 -34.59 9.60
C GLY A 11 27.90 -34.00 11.01
N SER A 12 27.44 -32.75 11.16
CA SER A 12 27.18 -32.16 12.47
C SER A 12 25.67 -32.24 12.77
N THR A 13 25.31 -33.29 13.50
CA THR A 13 23.99 -33.53 14.08
C THR A 13 23.96 -32.91 15.49
N SER A 14 23.11 -31.91 15.71
CA SER A 14 22.86 -31.36 17.05
C SER A 14 21.59 -31.98 17.64
N THR A 15 21.79 -32.63 18.78
CA THR A 15 20.90 -33.62 19.41
C THR A 15 19.77 -32.98 20.21
N LEU A 16 18.57 -33.58 20.11
CA LEU A 16 17.43 -33.34 21.00
C LEU A 16 17.80 -33.61 22.47
N GLY A 17 17.49 -32.64 23.34
CA GLY A 17 17.44 -32.82 24.80
C GLY A 17 16.00 -32.67 25.29
N THR A 18 15.32 -33.79 25.53
CA THR A 18 14.05 -33.87 26.27
C THR A 18 14.35 -33.72 27.76
N THR A 19 13.78 -32.72 28.43
CA THR A 19 13.57 -32.74 29.87
C THR A 19 12.08 -32.48 30.14
N SER A 20 11.41 -33.50 30.68
CA SER A 20 10.02 -33.42 31.13
C SER A 20 9.98 -32.83 32.54
N THR A 21 9.24 -31.75 32.74
CA THR A 21 8.59 -31.40 34.01
C THR A 21 7.24 -30.73 33.72
N THR A 22 6.21 -31.55 33.88
CA THR A 22 4.88 -31.32 34.48
C THR A 22 4.40 -29.88 34.78
N ASP A 23 3.19 -29.62 34.29
CA ASP A 23 2.09 -28.82 34.85
C ASP A 23 2.39 -27.54 35.64
N GLY A 24 1.97 -26.42 35.03
CA GLY A 24 1.79 -25.14 35.68
C GLY A 24 0.69 -24.33 35.00
N THR A 25 -0.56 -24.77 35.15
CA THR A 25 -1.73 -23.90 34.96
C THR A 25 -1.50 -22.62 35.74
N SER A 26 -1.30 -21.51 35.03
CA SER A 26 -1.36 -20.16 35.58
C SER A 26 -2.43 -19.41 34.83
N SER A 27 -3.68 -19.65 35.20
CA SER A 27 -4.70 -18.60 35.10
C SER A 27 -4.25 -17.47 36.02
N SER A 28 -3.64 -16.44 35.45
CA SER A 28 -3.45 -15.17 36.13
C SER A 28 -4.21 -14.12 35.35
N SER A 29 -5.52 -14.11 35.58
CA SER A 29 -6.31 -12.90 35.60
C SER A 29 -5.72 -11.98 36.67
N THR A 30 -4.72 -11.21 36.29
CA THR A 30 -4.30 -10.02 37.02
C THR A 30 -4.58 -8.87 36.09
N THR A 31 -5.72 -8.21 36.34
CA THR A 31 -5.99 -6.81 36.01
C THR A 31 -4.68 -6.06 35.74
N GLY A 32 -4.39 -5.85 34.46
CA GLY A 32 -3.30 -5.00 34.00
C GLY A 32 -3.66 -3.57 34.36
N GLY A 33 -3.38 -3.19 35.61
CA GLY A 33 -3.49 -1.81 36.05
C GLY A 33 -2.37 -1.02 35.39
N CYS A 34 -2.73 -0.14 34.45
CA CYS A 34 -1.78 0.78 33.85
C CYS A 34 -1.10 1.62 34.95
N PRO A 35 0.20 1.90 34.81
CA PRO A 35 0.88 2.85 35.69
C PRO A 35 0.22 4.25 35.61
N PRO A 36 0.35 5.08 36.67
CA PRO A 36 -0.21 6.43 36.68
C PRO A 36 0.46 7.25 35.57
N GLY A 37 -0.25 7.39 34.45
CA GLY A 37 0.29 7.85 33.17
C GLY A 37 -0.44 7.27 31.96
N GLY A 38 -1.20 6.18 32.14
CA GLY A 38 -2.03 5.57 31.09
C GLY A 38 -1.24 4.59 30.22
N CYS A 39 -1.96 3.64 29.62
CA CYS A 39 -1.42 2.80 28.55
C CYS A 39 -1.73 3.51 27.22
N LEU A 40 -0.72 3.71 26.36
CA LEU A 40 -0.87 4.43 25.08
C LEU A 40 -1.74 3.69 24.05
N ASP A 41 -2.23 2.50 24.39
CA ASP A 41 -2.86 1.56 23.45
C ASP A 41 -4.22 1.05 23.98
N GLN A 42 -4.71 1.61 25.09
CA GLN A 42 -5.97 1.22 25.69
C GLN A 42 -6.93 2.40 25.68
N GLU A 43 -7.88 2.35 24.74
CA GLU A 43 -9.10 3.16 24.73
C GLU A 43 -9.68 3.17 26.16
N VAL A 44 -9.60 4.31 26.83
CA VAL A 44 -10.13 4.51 28.16
C VAL A 44 -11.66 4.55 28.04
N GLY A 45 -12.28 3.38 28.07
CA GLY A 45 -13.71 3.21 28.32
C GLY A 45 -14.61 4.17 27.55
N ASP A 46 -14.41 4.32 26.24
CA ASP A 46 -15.40 5.00 25.43
C ASP A 46 -16.57 4.04 25.23
N THR A 47 -17.57 4.21 26.10
CA THR A 47 -18.95 3.76 25.81
C THR A 47 -19.67 4.77 24.92
N GLY A 48 -18.91 5.63 24.23
CA GLY A 48 -19.31 6.26 22.99
C GLY A 48 -19.82 5.18 22.07
N THR A 49 -21.11 5.28 21.77
CA THR A 49 -21.70 4.60 20.63
C THR A 49 -20.79 4.91 19.45
N ILE A 50 -20.07 3.90 18.94
CA ILE A 50 -19.45 4.00 17.62
C ILE A 50 -20.58 4.48 16.72
N PRO A 51 -20.45 5.63 16.03
CA PRO A 51 -21.52 6.12 15.18
C PRO A 51 -21.86 5.02 14.19
N THR A 52 -22.99 4.38 14.42
CA THR A 52 -23.48 3.32 13.56
C THR A 52 -24.11 4.03 12.38
N CYS A 53 -23.58 3.79 11.20
CA CYS A 53 -24.21 4.16 9.93
C CYS A 53 -25.64 3.60 9.97
N ALA A 54 -26.62 4.47 10.14
CA ALA A 54 -28.01 4.08 10.21
C ALA A 54 -28.55 4.05 8.78
N ALA A 55 -29.01 2.88 8.31
CA ALA A 55 -29.53 2.71 6.95
C ALA A 55 -30.35 3.92 6.47
N GLY A 56 -29.78 4.69 5.52
CA GLY A 56 -30.36 5.94 5.00
C GLY A 56 -29.59 7.22 5.33
N ASP A 57 -28.43 7.15 6.02
CA ASP A 57 -27.50 8.27 6.16
C ASP A 57 -26.47 8.31 5.02
N ASP A 58 -26.77 9.08 3.96
CA ASP A 58 -25.87 9.26 2.80
C ASP A 58 -24.46 9.78 3.16
N SER A 59 -24.24 10.26 4.39
CA SER A 59 -22.94 10.73 4.89
C SER A 59 -22.03 9.61 5.40
N CYS A 60 -22.57 8.43 5.67
CA CYS A 60 -21.82 7.33 6.29
C CYS A 60 -21.13 6.40 5.29
N ASN A 61 -21.31 6.66 4.00
CA ASN A 61 -20.79 5.86 2.89
C ASN A 61 -19.73 6.62 2.06
N GLN A 62 -19.24 7.76 2.55
CA GLN A 62 -18.28 8.60 1.85
C GLN A 62 -16.86 8.32 2.35
N ILE A 63 -15.93 8.08 1.43
CA ILE A 63 -14.54 7.73 1.74
C ILE A 63 -13.61 8.55 0.85
N ASP A 64 -12.74 9.34 1.47
CA ASP A 64 -11.63 10.00 0.77
C ASP A 64 -10.30 9.34 1.14
N LEU A 65 -9.55 8.88 0.14
CA LEU A 65 -8.21 8.30 0.30
C LEU A 65 -7.17 9.17 -0.40
N LEU A 66 -6.13 9.58 0.32
CA LEU A 66 -4.98 10.30 -0.24
C LEU A 66 -3.75 9.41 -0.16
N PHE A 67 -3.24 8.98 -1.32
CA PHE A 67 -1.94 8.32 -1.43
C PHE A 67 -0.88 9.35 -1.72
N VAL A 68 0.10 9.47 -0.82
CA VAL A 68 1.31 10.27 -1.04
C VAL A 68 2.45 9.28 -1.28
N ILE A 69 2.88 9.18 -2.54
CA ILE A 69 3.85 8.18 -3.00
C ILE A 69 5.18 8.89 -3.27
N ASP A 70 6.27 8.39 -2.68
CA ASP A 70 7.60 8.87 -3.00
C ASP A 70 8.04 8.28 -4.35
N ASN A 71 8.29 9.15 -5.34
CA ASN A 71 8.72 8.78 -6.69
C ASN A 71 10.25 8.74 -6.85
N SER A 72 11.01 8.67 -5.76
CA SER A 72 12.46 8.51 -5.84
C SER A 72 12.86 7.20 -6.53
N GLY A 73 13.91 7.23 -7.36
CA GLY A 73 14.41 6.04 -8.07
C GLY A 73 14.90 4.91 -7.15
N THR A 74 15.02 5.13 -5.84
CA THR A 74 15.34 4.09 -4.85
C THR A 74 14.11 3.33 -4.33
N MET A 75 12.89 3.78 -4.65
CA MET A 75 11.63 3.16 -4.22
C MET A 75 11.02 2.26 -5.32
N GLY A 76 11.73 2.03 -6.42
CA GLY A 76 11.19 1.31 -7.57
C GLY A 76 10.78 -0.13 -7.27
N GLU A 77 11.54 -0.85 -6.42
CA GLU A 77 11.20 -2.22 -6.01
C GLU A 77 9.95 -2.23 -5.10
N GLU A 78 9.84 -1.26 -4.21
CA GLU A 78 8.72 -1.10 -3.28
C GLU A 78 7.43 -0.65 -4.00
N GLN A 79 7.55 0.16 -5.06
CA GLN A 79 6.42 0.59 -5.88
C GLN A 79 5.80 -0.56 -6.70
N VAL A 80 6.59 -1.55 -7.15
CA VAL A 80 6.07 -2.79 -7.75
C VAL A 80 5.13 -3.50 -6.77
N ASN A 81 5.55 -3.60 -5.50
CA ASN A 81 4.72 -4.26 -4.49
C ASN A 81 3.49 -3.40 -4.13
N LEU A 82 3.61 -2.08 -4.13
CA LEU A 82 2.49 -1.19 -3.87
C LEU A 82 1.42 -1.28 -4.97
N SER A 83 1.83 -1.19 -6.24
CA SER A 83 0.93 -1.27 -7.40
C SER A 83 0.23 -2.62 -7.52
N ALA A 84 0.89 -3.71 -7.08
CA ALA A 84 0.31 -5.05 -7.00
C ALA A 84 -0.79 -5.20 -5.93
N ASN A 85 -0.80 -4.36 -4.88
CA ASN A 85 -1.78 -4.44 -3.79
C ASN A 85 -2.99 -3.52 -3.98
N PHE A 86 -2.90 -2.50 -4.84
CA PHE A 86 -4.02 -1.58 -5.10
C PHE A 86 -5.30 -2.24 -5.62
N PRO A 87 -5.26 -3.24 -6.52
CA PRO A 87 -6.48 -3.92 -6.95
C PRO A 87 -7.23 -4.58 -5.78
N LEU A 88 -6.50 -5.18 -4.83
CA LEU A 88 -7.10 -5.80 -3.66
C LEU A 88 -7.79 -4.76 -2.75
N LEU A 89 -7.19 -3.58 -2.61
CA LEU A 89 -7.82 -2.48 -1.87
C LEU A 89 -9.16 -2.08 -2.51
N ILE A 90 -9.18 -1.86 -3.82
CA ILE A 90 -10.41 -1.50 -4.54
C ILE A 90 -11.49 -2.58 -4.39
N GLN A 91 -11.13 -3.85 -4.53
CA GLN A 91 -12.07 -4.96 -4.30
C GLN A 91 -12.64 -4.94 -2.88
N LYS A 92 -11.80 -4.65 -1.87
CA LYS A 92 -12.26 -4.57 -0.48
C LYS A 92 -13.26 -3.44 -0.29
N LEU A 93 -12.98 -2.25 -0.83
CA LEU A 93 -13.88 -1.09 -0.77
C LEU A 93 -15.21 -1.36 -1.48
N GLN A 94 -15.18 -1.98 -2.66
CA GLN A 94 -16.39 -2.34 -3.41
C GLN A 94 -17.19 -3.48 -2.74
N SER A 95 -16.53 -4.35 -1.97
CA SER A 95 -17.17 -5.46 -1.26
C SER A 95 -17.70 -5.12 0.13
N LEU A 96 -17.61 -3.86 0.56
CA LEU A 96 -18.10 -3.44 1.87
C LEU A 96 -19.60 -3.72 1.99
N THR A 97 -19.98 -4.31 3.12
CA THR A 97 -21.37 -4.59 3.47
C THR A 97 -21.73 -3.90 4.78
N ASP A 98 -22.99 -3.51 4.91
CA ASP A 98 -23.53 -3.02 6.17
C ASP A 98 -23.70 -4.14 7.21
N SER A 99 -24.19 -3.79 8.40
CA SER A 99 -24.51 -4.74 9.48
C SER A 99 -25.61 -5.74 9.11
N GLU A 100 -26.37 -5.50 8.06
CA GLU A 100 -27.47 -6.34 7.57
C GLU A 100 -27.01 -7.25 6.40
N GLY A 101 -25.75 -7.12 5.96
CA GLY A 101 -25.17 -7.90 4.87
C GLY A 101 -25.53 -7.40 3.47
N LEU A 102 -26.07 -6.18 3.35
CA LEU A 102 -26.35 -5.54 2.06
C LEU A 102 -25.10 -4.80 1.55
N PRO A 103 -24.88 -4.74 0.22
CA PRO A 103 -23.75 -4.00 -0.35
C PRO A 103 -23.89 -2.51 -0.05
N LEU A 104 -22.85 -1.93 0.55
CA LEU A 104 -22.84 -0.54 0.98
C LEU A 104 -22.70 0.43 -0.19
N ASN A 105 -22.00 0.02 -1.26
CA ASN A 105 -21.64 0.85 -2.42
C ASN A 105 -21.12 2.23 -2.00
N PRO A 106 -19.97 2.32 -1.32
CA PRO A 106 -19.46 3.60 -0.85
C PRO A 106 -19.18 4.56 -2.02
N ASP A 107 -19.39 5.84 -1.78
CA ASP A 107 -18.88 6.95 -2.59
C ASP A 107 -17.41 7.16 -2.22
N VAL A 108 -16.50 6.78 -3.13
CA VAL A 108 -15.07 6.80 -2.87
C VAL A 108 -14.36 7.77 -3.80
N ASN A 109 -13.58 8.68 -3.22
CA ASN A 109 -12.61 9.51 -3.93
C ASN A 109 -11.19 9.09 -3.53
N ILE A 110 -10.34 8.82 -4.52
CA ILE A 110 -8.93 8.47 -4.31
C ILE A 110 -8.07 9.44 -5.09
N MET A 111 -7.24 10.18 -4.37
CA MET A 111 -6.23 11.05 -4.95
C MET A 111 -4.85 10.43 -4.73
N VAL A 112 -4.04 10.41 -5.78
CA VAL A 112 -2.62 10.07 -5.70
C VAL A 112 -1.81 11.34 -5.92
N THR A 113 -0.79 11.56 -5.10
CA THR A 113 0.16 12.67 -5.25
C THR A 113 1.57 12.18 -4.89
N THR A 114 2.59 12.95 -5.27
CA THR A 114 3.97 12.65 -4.90
C THR A 114 4.52 13.65 -3.88
N THR A 115 5.66 13.30 -3.27
CA THR A 115 6.45 14.18 -2.39
C THR A 115 7.39 15.11 -3.16
N ASP A 116 7.37 15.08 -4.48
CA ASP A 116 8.29 15.87 -5.29
C ASP A 116 7.93 17.36 -5.28
N LEU A 117 8.76 18.14 -4.60
CA LEU A 117 8.67 19.59 -4.51
C LEU A 117 9.68 20.30 -5.43
N GLY A 118 10.59 19.55 -6.05
CA GLY A 118 11.77 20.07 -6.74
C GLY A 118 12.77 20.73 -5.79
N HIS A 119 14.03 20.83 -6.23
CA HIS A 119 15.06 21.58 -5.51
C HIS A 119 16.00 22.29 -6.50
N PRO A 120 16.37 23.57 -6.30
CA PRO A 120 17.22 24.29 -7.25
C PRO A 120 18.59 23.65 -7.53
N GLN A 121 19.12 22.88 -6.58
CA GLN A 121 20.38 22.13 -6.76
C GLN A 121 20.22 20.88 -7.62
N CYS A 122 18.98 20.39 -7.77
CA CYS A 122 18.64 19.22 -8.58
C CYS A 122 18.31 19.62 -10.03
N THR A 123 17.94 20.88 -10.28
CA THR A 123 17.58 21.40 -11.61
C THR A 123 18.56 21.09 -12.73
N PRO A 124 19.90 21.17 -12.55
CA PRO A 124 20.84 20.80 -13.61
C PRO A 124 20.84 19.31 -14.00
N PHE A 125 20.21 18.46 -13.18
CA PHE A 125 20.16 17.01 -13.38
C PHE A 125 18.75 16.50 -13.74
N GLN A 126 17.75 17.39 -13.70
CA GLN A 126 16.37 17.07 -14.07
C GLN A 126 16.25 16.92 -15.60
N PRO A 127 15.35 16.04 -16.09
CA PRO A 127 15.02 15.96 -17.50
C PRO A 127 14.53 17.31 -18.05
N ASP A 128 14.76 17.56 -19.35
CA ASP A 128 14.24 18.76 -20.01
C ASP A 128 12.70 18.78 -19.96
N GLY A 129 12.13 19.85 -19.40
CA GLY A 129 10.67 20.00 -19.26
C GLY A 129 10.07 19.34 -18.01
N TYR A 130 10.90 18.82 -17.11
CA TYR A 130 10.45 18.32 -15.82
C TYR A 130 9.85 19.43 -14.95
N GLU A 131 8.59 19.28 -14.58
CA GLU A 131 7.90 20.17 -13.65
C GLU A 131 7.51 19.38 -12.39
N PRO A 132 8.05 19.76 -11.21
CA PRO A 132 7.77 19.01 -10.00
C PRO A 132 6.30 19.13 -9.61
N ALA A 133 5.72 18.02 -9.17
CA ALA A 133 4.29 17.92 -8.89
C ALA A 133 3.83 18.90 -7.79
N LYS A 134 4.67 19.18 -6.79
CA LYS A 134 4.38 20.08 -5.66
C LYS A 134 3.07 19.75 -4.93
N GLY A 135 2.77 18.46 -4.79
CA GLY A 135 1.52 18.00 -4.19
C GLY A 135 0.31 18.05 -5.13
N ALA A 136 0.52 18.34 -6.42
CA ALA A 136 -0.54 18.27 -7.42
C ALA A 136 -0.95 16.81 -7.66
N PRO A 137 -2.24 16.57 -7.97
CA PRO A 137 -2.74 15.22 -8.20
C PRO A 137 -2.08 14.56 -9.42
N GLN A 138 -1.77 13.28 -9.28
CA GLN A 138 -1.30 12.40 -10.34
C GLN A 138 -2.50 11.77 -11.02
N ASN A 139 -2.92 12.36 -12.14
CA ASN A 139 -4.01 11.86 -12.99
C ASN A 139 -3.53 11.46 -14.39
N GLU A 140 -2.21 11.34 -14.58
CA GLU A 140 -1.62 10.78 -15.79
C GLU A 140 -1.06 9.38 -15.50
N ALA A 141 -1.34 8.45 -16.40
CA ALA A 141 -0.80 7.09 -16.32
C ALA A 141 0.74 7.15 -16.33
N CYS A 142 1.35 6.40 -15.41
CA CYS A 142 2.79 6.33 -15.19
C CYS A 142 3.56 5.99 -16.48
N ILE A 143 2.96 5.24 -17.40
CA ILE A 143 3.62 4.83 -18.66
C ILE A 143 3.88 6.01 -19.61
N ASN A 144 3.19 7.13 -19.39
CA ASN A 144 3.40 8.38 -20.14
C ASN A 144 4.44 9.28 -19.47
N ARG A 145 4.88 8.95 -18.24
CA ARG A 145 5.80 9.74 -17.40
C ARG A 145 6.90 8.87 -16.79
N LEU A 146 7.42 7.91 -17.55
CA LEU A 146 8.46 6.98 -17.09
C LEU A 146 9.75 7.69 -16.63
N ASP A 147 10.04 8.86 -17.20
CA ASP A 147 11.20 9.67 -16.83
C ASP A 147 11.12 10.18 -15.38
N ASP A 148 9.92 10.30 -14.81
CA ASP A 148 9.71 10.74 -13.42
C ASP A 148 10.17 9.70 -12.38
N PHE A 149 10.38 8.44 -12.80
CA PHE A 149 10.82 7.33 -11.95
C PHE A 149 12.33 7.07 -12.05
N THR A 150 13.04 7.88 -12.84
CA THR A 150 14.50 7.79 -12.96
C THR A 150 15.15 8.72 -11.96
N GLY A 151 16.07 8.19 -11.14
CA GLY A 151 16.83 9.01 -10.20
C GLY A 151 17.65 10.11 -10.88
N LEU A 152 18.12 11.08 -10.10
CA LEU A 152 18.98 12.15 -10.63
C LEU A 152 20.46 11.79 -10.47
N GLY A 153 21.28 12.04 -11.50
CA GLY A 153 22.75 11.91 -11.45
C GLY A 153 23.37 10.88 -12.40
N ASN A 154 24.68 10.65 -12.27
CA ASN A 154 25.41 9.69 -13.09
C ASN A 154 25.18 8.25 -12.58
N ASN A 155 24.61 7.38 -13.42
CA ASN A 155 24.13 6.02 -13.09
C ASN A 155 22.95 6.01 -12.12
N ALA A 156 21.93 6.80 -12.42
CA ALA A 156 20.69 6.77 -11.67
C ALA A 156 20.00 5.39 -11.80
N PRO A 157 19.55 4.79 -10.69
CA PRO A 157 18.64 3.66 -10.76
C PRO A 157 17.32 4.14 -11.40
N SER A 158 16.81 3.33 -12.32
CA SER A 158 15.55 3.53 -13.03
C SER A 158 14.84 2.18 -13.04
N PHE A 159 13.57 2.18 -12.66
CA PHE A 159 12.74 0.99 -12.55
C PHE A 159 11.42 1.19 -13.31
N PRO A 160 11.47 1.38 -14.64
CA PRO A 160 10.25 1.55 -15.44
C PRO A 160 9.32 0.34 -15.34
N GLU A 161 9.86 -0.83 -14.97
CA GLU A 161 9.10 -2.07 -14.75
C GLU A 161 8.01 -1.92 -13.67
N ALA A 162 8.25 -1.08 -12.65
CA ALA A 162 7.25 -0.79 -11.61
C ALA A 162 5.94 -0.27 -12.21
N CYS A 163 6.07 0.53 -13.26
CA CYS A 163 4.95 1.06 -13.99
C CYS A 163 4.49 0.12 -15.12
N THR A 164 5.39 -0.41 -15.93
CA THR A 164 4.98 -1.19 -17.13
C THR A 164 4.39 -2.56 -16.79
N GLU A 165 4.75 -3.16 -15.66
CA GLU A 165 4.17 -4.43 -15.19
C GLU A 165 2.78 -4.22 -14.56
N GLY A 166 2.60 -3.15 -13.78
CA GLY A 166 1.32 -2.80 -13.14
C GLY A 166 0.32 -2.12 -14.08
N CYS A 167 0.80 -1.45 -15.13
CA CYS A 167 0.02 -0.66 -16.07
C CYS A 167 0.29 -1.08 -17.53
N PRO A 168 -0.22 -2.23 -17.99
CA PRO A 168 -0.01 -2.69 -19.36
C PRO A 168 -0.74 -1.82 -20.40
N VAL A 169 -1.78 -1.10 -19.98
CA VAL A 169 -2.57 -0.17 -20.80
C VAL A 169 -2.73 1.12 -20.00
N ALA A 170 -2.43 2.28 -20.59
CA ALA A 170 -2.67 3.57 -19.95
C ALA A 170 -4.15 3.72 -19.59
N VAL A 171 -4.45 3.68 -18.31
CA VAL A 171 -5.76 4.00 -17.74
C VAL A 171 -5.54 5.05 -16.67
N ALA A 172 -6.33 6.12 -16.70
CA ALA A 172 -6.27 7.20 -15.73
C ALA A 172 -7.66 7.83 -15.58
N PRO A 173 -7.98 8.44 -14.43
CA PRO A 173 -9.25 9.16 -14.24
C PRO A 173 -9.32 10.40 -15.14
N ILE A 174 -10.55 10.81 -15.48
CA ILE A 174 -10.79 12.06 -16.22
C ILE A 174 -10.55 13.29 -15.33
N ASP A 175 -10.89 13.17 -14.04
CA ASP A 175 -10.69 14.23 -13.05
C ASP A 175 -9.36 14.04 -12.29
N PRO A 176 -8.94 15.00 -11.45
CA PRO A 176 -7.71 14.90 -10.67
C PRO A 176 -7.68 13.77 -9.63
N PHE A 177 -8.77 13.04 -9.44
CA PHE A 177 -8.92 11.93 -8.51
C PHE A 177 -9.74 10.83 -9.15
N ILE A 178 -9.54 9.60 -8.71
CA ILE A 178 -10.41 8.47 -9.05
C ILE A 178 -11.68 8.62 -8.21
N HIS A 179 -12.84 8.57 -8.86
CA HIS A 179 -14.13 8.53 -8.21
C HIS A 179 -14.89 7.28 -8.64
N PHE A 180 -15.48 6.57 -7.68
CA PHE A 180 -16.43 5.50 -7.98
C PHE A 180 -17.49 5.39 -6.88
N GLU A 181 -18.71 5.11 -7.31
CA GLU A 181 -19.88 4.88 -6.47
C GLU A 181 -20.77 3.83 -7.14
N GLY A 182 -20.84 2.63 -6.56
CA GLY A 182 -21.54 1.49 -7.17
C GLY A 182 -21.04 1.19 -8.60
N ASN A 183 -21.88 1.47 -9.61
CA ASN A 183 -21.55 1.26 -11.04
C ASN A 183 -21.12 2.55 -11.78
N SER A 184 -21.09 3.68 -11.08
CA SER A 184 -20.67 4.98 -11.62
C SER A 184 -19.19 5.20 -11.33
N THR A 185 -18.44 5.70 -12.31
CA THR A 185 -17.03 6.06 -12.12
C THR A 185 -16.58 7.07 -13.18
N ASN A 186 -15.60 7.89 -12.83
CA ASN A 186 -14.93 8.80 -13.76
C ASN A 186 -13.72 8.15 -14.49
N VAL A 187 -13.52 6.84 -14.30
CA VAL A 187 -12.46 6.08 -14.95
C VAL A 187 -12.96 5.47 -16.27
N PRO A 188 -12.28 5.70 -17.41
CA PRO A 188 -12.64 5.10 -18.69
C PRO A 188 -12.74 3.57 -18.63
N GLY A 189 -13.81 3.02 -19.19
CA GLY A 189 -14.04 1.57 -19.24
C GLY A 189 -14.35 0.93 -17.89
N ASN A 190 -14.66 1.72 -16.86
CA ASN A 190 -14.94 1.28 -15.48
C ASN A 190 -13.79 0.46 -14.85
N ASN A 191 -12.56 0.67 -15.33
CA ASN A 191 -11.39 -0.06 -14.85
C ASN A 191 -10.68 0.68 -13.71
N VAL A 192 -11.35 0.81 -12.56
CA VAL A 192 -10.84 1.55 -11.40
C VAL A 192 -9.56 0.93 -10.85
N GLU A 193 -9.49 -0.41 -10.81
CA GLU A 193 -8.30 -1.15 -10.38
C GLU A 193 -7.09 -0.80 -11.25
N GLY A 194 -7.25 -0.87 -12.57
CA GLY A 194 -6.21 -0.52 -13.52
C GLY A 194 -5.82 0.96 -13.46
N ALA A 195 -6.78 1.87 -13.27
CA ALA A 195 -6.46 3.28 -13.09
C ALA A 195 -5.57 3.51 -11.86
N LEU A 196 -5.91 2.94 -10.71
CA LEU A 196 -5.11 3.12 -9.49
C LEU A 196 -3.71 2.50 -9.62
N SER A 197 -3.60 1.31 -10.24
CA SER A 197 -2.31 0.69 -10.55
C SER A 197 -1.48 1.48 -11.57
N CYS A 198 -2.13 2.26 -12.45
CA CYS A 198 -1.48 3.08 -13.46
C CYS A 198 -1.06 4.47 -12.96
N ILE A 199 -1.69 5.03 -11.93
CA ILE A 199 -1.31 6.36 -11.41
C ILE A 199 -0.40 6.29 -10.18
N GLY A 200 -0.39 5.14 -9.49
CA GLY A 200 0.41 4.87 -8.29
C GLY A 200 1.86 4.50 -8.54
#